data_AF-A0A384KW49-F1
#
_entry.id   AF-A0A384KW49-F1
#
_cell.length_a   1.000
_cell.length_b   1.000
_cell.length_c   1.000
_cell.angle_alpha   90.00
_cell.angle_beta   90.00
_cell.angle_gamma   90.00
#
_symmetry.space_group_name_H-M   'P 1'
#
loop_
_entity.id
_entity.type
_entity.pdbx_description
1 polymer ?
#
loop_
_entity_poly.entity_id
_entity_poly.type
_entity_poly.pdbx_seq_one_letter_code
_entity_poly.pdbx_strand_id
1 'polypeptide(L)'
;MSCMNNFQRVLYASRFMRVFGKFKRAQLREKPHRKIGPFSNPVKRLVRLKEKERIFCELGTPRMIPRAKTGGREKILEVIEAPKVSKEVLDRRLEFLLSNESVYQQMYNKMYNGITPYQCELFMWERQMRDLRKIYRAQYLHKLSEVTKEEREKQIKLILQTREDKRKRRELIRERVLEDKKRKAILKDRLSLEKKVTQSILFKRQSNRKINNIYWLSKLQRKSEYTDAEDFKEKMETSGAVDTGRRGSTGQAEYNARAKHAGSMASKSSADEDTLFNRNISTSALYKHLGYETRDEKSENTQIFKVDKIYRKLLEESFEFLDEDEEKYGPMNHLENEGNVTHKERAHILYSSFTDEEKIKLLDDKIAILTKKIEEQSYAKGMDNNNIMFYIQLRDKLEASKQAFLETSYLKKVIKED
;
A
#
# COMPACT_ATOMS: atom_id res chain seq x y z
N MET A 1 23.47 -13.57 -9.77
CA MET A 1 23.15 -13.59 -11.22
C MET A 1 21.64 -13.52 -11.40
N SER A 2 21.14 -12.42 -11.99
CA SER A 2 19.73 -12.21 -12.27
C SER A 2 19.25 -13.26 -13.28
N CYS A 3 18.28 -14.09 -12.92
CA CYS A 3 17.62 -14.98 -13.85
C CYS A 3 16.80 -14.13 -14.82
N MET A 4 17.31 -13.93 -16.04
CA MET A 4 16.56 -13.26 -17.10
C MET A 4 15.21 -13.98 -17.31
N ASN A 5 14.15 -13.19 -17.30
CA ASN A 5 12.78 -13.65 -17.50
C ASN A 5 12.65 -14.39 -18.86
N ASN A 6 11.77 -15.40 -18.98
CA ASN A 6 11.62 -16.18 -20.21
C ASN A 6 11.37 -15.28 -21.44
N PHE A 7 10.61 -14.21 -21.27
CA PHE A 7 10.40 -13.18 -22.29
C PHE A 7 11.69 -12.47 -22.74
N GLN A 8 12.59 -12.16 -21.80
CA GLN A 8 13.88 -11.54 -22.10
C GLN A 8 14.84 -12.52 -22.78
N ARG A 9 14.80 -13.81 -22.43
CA ARG A 9 15.55 -14.86 -23.16
C ARG A 9 15.04 -15.04 -24.57
N VAL A 10 13.72 -15.09 -24.77
CA VAL A 10 13.12 -15.16 -26.11
C VAL A 10 13.46 -13.92 -26.92
N LEU A 11 13.45 -12.73 -26.32
CA LEU A 11 13.94 -11.50 -26.96
C LEU A 11 15.42 -11.58 -27.36
N TYR A 12 16.29 -12.07 -26.46
CA TYR A 12 17.72 -12.24 -26.77
C TYR A 12 17.96 -13.32 -27.84
N ALA A 13 17.28 -14.46 -27.75
CA ALA A 13 17.34 -15.56 -28.71
C ALA A 13 16.81 -15.11 -30.08
N SER A 14 15.69 -14.38 -30.13
CA SER A 14 15.13 -13.83 -31.38
C SER A 14 16.11 -12.92 -32.11
N ARG A 15 17.07 -12.33 -31.42
CA ARG A 15 18.13 -11.50 -31.99
C ARG A 15 19.16 -12.31 -32.81
N PHE A 16 19.28 -13.61 -32.52
CA PHE A 16 20.09 -14.58 -33.26
C PHE A 16 19.27 -15.34 -34.32
N MET A 17 17.98 -15.60 -34.07
CA MET A 17 17.06 -16.28 -35.01
C MET A 17 16.58 -15.39 -36.17
N ARG A 18 16.57 -14.05 -36.01
CA ARG A 18 15.97 -13.15 -37.01
C ARG A 18 16.88 -13.02 -38.23
N VAL A 19 16.49 -13.68 -39.32
CA VAL A 19 17.11 -13.50 -40.64
C VAL A 19 17.21 -12.00 -40.93
N PHE A 20 18.42 -11.53 -41.27
CA PHE A 20 18.63 -10.13 -41.63
C PHE A 20 17.58 -9.70 -42.66
N GLY A 21 16.80 -8.65 -42.36
CA GLY A 21 15.81 -8.11 -43.31
C GLY A 21 16.47 -7.63 -44.62
N LYS A 22 15.67 -7.40 -45.66
CA LYS A 22 16.13 -7.05 -47.03
C LYS A 22 17.22 -5.95 -47.03
N PHE A 23 17.01 -4.86 -46.30
CA PHE A 23 17.97 -3.75 -46.18
C PHE A 23 19.26 -4.14 -45.44
N LYS A 24 19.16 -4.96 -44.38
CA LYS A 24 20.34 -5.44 -43.65
C LYS A 24 21.14 -6.44 -44.50
N ARG A 25 20.50 -7.23 -45.36
CA ARG A 25 21.17 -8.11 -46.34
C ARG A 25 21.88 -7.29 -47.42
N ALA A 26 21.25 -6.25 -47.96
CA ALA A 26 21.88 -5.33 -48.90
C ALA A 26 23.12 -4.66 -48.28
N GLN A 27 23.00 -4.16 -47.05
CA GLN A 27 24.11 -3.53 -46.32
C GLN A 27 25.27 -4.51 -46.01
N LEU A 28 24.96 -5.80 -45.78
CA LEU A 28 25.97 -6.85 -45.60
C LEU A 28 26.66 -7.26 -46.91
N ARG A 29 25.99 -7.11 -48.07
CA ARG A 29 26.60 -7.32 -49.39
C ARG A 29 27.56 -6.20 -49.75
N GLU A 30 27.22 -4.96 -49.42
CA GLU A 30 28.05 -3.79 -49.71
C GLU A 30 29.22 -3.61 -48.74
N LYS A 31 28.97 -3.73 -47.43
CA LYS A 31 29.99 -3.49 -46.38
C LYS A 31 29.84 -4.48 -45.22
N PRO A 32 30.25 -5.75 -45.40
CA PRO A 32 30.06 -6.80 -44.40
C PRO A 32 30.71 -6.46 -43.04
N HIS A 33 31.89 -5.84 -43.06
CA HIS A 33 32.69 -5.53 -41.86
C HIS A 33 32.04 -4.52 -40.90
N ARG A 34 31.08 -3.69 -41.35
CA ARG A 34 30.41 -2.69 -40.47
C ARG A 34 29.59 -3.32 -39.34
N LYS A 35 29.03 -4.53 -39.55
CA LYS A 35 28.27 -5.26 -38.52
C LYS A 35 29.02 -6.47 -37.97
N ILE A 36 29.93 -6.99 -38.77
CA ILE A 36 30.67 -8.22 -38.49
C ILE A 36 32.02 -7.90 -37.80
N GLY A 37 32.39 -6.63 -37.71
CA GLY A 37 33.68 -6.20 -37.18
C GLY A 37 34.80 -6.35 -38.22
N PRO A 38 35.91 -5.62 -38.07
CA PRO A 38 36.95 -5.51 -39.08
C PRO A 38 37.66 -6.85 -39.37
N PHE A 39 37.87 -7.70 -38.37
CA PHE A 39 38.74 -8.88 -38.48
C PHE A 39 38.02 -10.23 -38.63
N SER A 40 36.69 -10.27 -38.73
CA SER A 40 35.97 -11.55 -38.80
C SER A 40 35.38 -11.83 -40.18
N ASN A 41 35.63 -13.03 -40.69
CA ASN A 41 35.06 -13.50 -41.95
C ASN A 41 33.53 -13.62 -41.80
N PRO A 42 32.76 -13.01 -42.70
CA PRO A 42 31.30 -12.93 -42.58
C PRO A 42 30.62 -14.30 -42.61
N VAL A 43 31.11 -15.22 -43.44
CA VAL A 43 30.56 -16.58 -43.55
C VAL A 43 30.83 -17.35 -42.27
N LYS A 44 32.07 -17.33 -41.78
CA LYS A 44 32.44 -18.02 -40.52
C LYS A 44 31.64 -17.49 -39.33
N ARG A 45 31.35 -16.18 -39.28
CA ARG A 45 30.54 -15.59 -38.22
C ARG A 45 29.07 -16.03 -38.30
N LEU A 46 28.49 -16.10 -39.50
CA LEU A 46 27.12 -16.61 -39.70
C LEU A 46 26.99 -18.08 -39.28
N VAL A 47 27.96 -18.92 -39.64
CA VAL A 47 28.01 -20.32 -39.21
C VAL A 47 28.08 -20.41 -37.68
N ARG A 48 28.96 -19.64 -37.03
CA ARG A 48 29.02 -19.59 -35.56
C ARG A 48 27.71 -19.11 -34.91
N LEU A 49 26.99 -18.19 -35.55
CA LEU A 49 25.71 -17.72 -35.02
C LEU A 49 24.63 -18.81 -35.12
N LYS A 50 24.56 -19.53 -36.25
CA LYS A 50 23.68 -20.70 -36.40
C LYS A 50 24.05 -21.85 -35.46
N GLU A 51 25.34 -22.03 -35.17
CA GLU A 51 25.77 -23.07 -34.24
C GLU A 51 25.45 -22.70 -32.78
N LYS A 52 25.62 -21.43 -32.41
CA LYS A 52 25.13 -20.91 -31.12
C LYS A 52 23.62 -21.02 -30.98
N GLU A 53 22.88 -20.84 -32.07
CA GLU A 53 21.44 -21.04 -32.14
C GLU A 53 21.07 -22.50 -31.88
N ARG A 54 21.72 -23.44 -32.56
CA ARG A 54 21.55 -24.89 -32.34
C ARG A 54 21.83 -25.28 -30.88
N ILE A 55 22.98 -24.86 -30.34
CA ILE A 55 23.37 -25.13 -28.94
C ILE A 55 22.37 -24.51 -27.96
N PHE A 56 21.85 -23.31 -28.27
CA PHE A 56 20.86 -22.66 -27.43
C PHE A 56 19.50 -23.38 -27.43
N CYS A 57 19.10 -23.97 -28.56
CA CYS A 57 17.91 -24.81 -28.66
C CYS A 57 18.08 -26.16 -27.93
N GLU A 58 19.29 -26.71 -27.88
CA GLU A 58 19.62 -27.93 -27.15
C GLU A 58 19.67 -27.72 -25.62
N LEU A 59 19.93 -26.48 -25.17
CA LEU A 59 19.87 -26.14 -23.75
C LEU A 59 18.42 -26.15 -23.26
N GLY A 60 18.07 -27.18 -22.48
CA GLY A 60 16.78 -27.26 -21.78
C GLY A 60 16.50 -26.01 -20.93
N THR A 61 15.22 -25.69 -20.75
CA THR A 61 14.83 -24.55 -19.91
C THR A 61 15.35 -24.75 -18.48
N PRO A 62 15.96 -23.73 -17.84
CA PRO A 62 16.38 -23.85 -16.45
C PRO A 62 15.15 -24.14 -15.59
N ARG A 63 15.28 -25.08 -14.65
CA ARG A 63 14.21 -25.41 -13.71
C ARG A 63 13.73 -24.14 -13.01
N MET A 64 12.48 -23.74 -13.27
CA MET A 64 11.88 -22.56 -12.66
C MET A 64 11.51 -22.91 -11.22
N ILE A 65 12.37 -22.54 -10.27
CA ILE A 65 12.04 -22.60 -8.84
C ILE A 65 11.26 -21.32 -8.53
N PRO A 66 9.93 -21.40 -8.26
CA PRO A 66 9.16 -20.22 -7.88
C PRO A 66 9.77 -19.64 -6.60
N ARG A 67 10.28 -18.41 -6.69
CA ARG A 67 10.76 -17.66 -5.52
C ARG A 67 9.59 -16.85 -4.99
N ALA A 68 9.36 -16.91 -3.68
CA ALA A 68 8.36 -16.08 -3.02
C ALA A 68 8.62 -14.60 -3.38
N LYS A 69 7.57 -13.89 -3.81
CA LYS A 69 7.65 -12.45 -4.06
C LYS A 69 8.07 -11.77 -2.76
N THR A 70 9.24 -11.17 -2.75
CA THR A 70 9.71 -10.42 -1.59
C THR A 70 8.86 -9.16 -1.49
N GLY A 71 8.07 -9.02 -0.43
CA GLY A 71 7.27 -7.82 -0.19
C GLY A 71 8.16 -6.58 -0.25
N GLY A 72 7.70 -5.52 -0.92
CA GLY A 72 8.49 -4.32 -1.26
C GLY A 72 8.91 -3.42 -0.09
N ARG A 73 8.96 -3.95 1.15
CA ARG A 73 9.57 -3.24 2.27
C ARG A 73 11.08 -3.43 2.17
N GLU A 74 11.85 -2.36 2.38
CA GLU A 74 13.30 -2.42 2.52
C GLU A 74 13.62 -3.55 3.51
N LYS A 75 14.25 -4.61 3.01
CA LYS A 75 14.55 -5.79 3.82
C LYS A 75 15.59 -5.39 4.85
N ILE A 76 15.11 -5.09 6.04
CA ILE A 76 15.96 -5.11 7.23
C ILE A 76 16.54 -6.51 7.31
N LEU A 77 17.83 -6.60 7.63
CA LEU A 77 18.50 -7.89 7.79
C LEU A 77 17.70 -8.77 8.76
N GLU A 78 17.37 -9.99 8.32
CA GLU A 78 16.71 -10.98 9.17
C GLU A 78 17.70 -11.47 10.22
N VAL A 79 17.27 -11.53 11.48
CA VAL A 79 18.13 -11.99 12.56
C VAL A 79 18.27 -13.50 12.46
N ILE A 80 19.50 -13.95 12.46
CA ILE A 80 19.79 -15.39 12.49
C ILE A 80 19.69 -15.84 13.93
N GLU A 81 18.81 -16.82 14.18
CA GLU A 81 18.61 -17.36 15.52
C GLU A 81 19.77 -18.25 15.92
N ALA A 82 20.37 -17.95 17.06
CA ALA A 82 21.37 -18.79 17.67
C ALA A 82 20.71 -19.99 18.38
N PRO A 83 21.42 -21.12 18.51
CA PRO A 83 20.94 -22.22 19.35
C PRO A 83 20.71 -21.75 20.80
N LYS A 84 19.76 -22.38 21.49
CA LYS A 84 19.36 -22.01 22.87
C LYS A 84 20.42 -22.29 23.95
N VAL A 85 21.52 -22.97 23.58
CA VAL A 85 22.59 -23.34 24.50
C VAL A 85 23.42 -22.10 24.82
N SER A 86 23.83 -21.92 26.07
CA SER A 86 24.70 -20.78 26.43
C SER A 86 26.13 -21.00 25.93
N LYS A 87 26.84 -19.90 25.67
CA LYS A 87 28.25 -19.93 25.24
C LYS A 87 29.14 -20.65 26.24
N GLU A 88 28.96 -20.37 27.52
CA GLU A 88 29.74 -20.99 28.60
C GLU A 88 29.59 -22.52 28.63
N VAL A 89 28.39 -23.04 28.36
CA VAL A 89 28.16 -24.49 28.32
C VAL A 89 28.84 -25.11 27.10
N LEU A 90 28.83 -24.41 25.96
CA LEU A 90 29.55 -24.84 24.77
C LEU A 90 31.06 -24.84 25.01
N ASP A 91 31.60 -23.84 25.71
CA ASP A 91 33.02 -23.71 26.01
C ASP A 91 33.48 -24.77 27.01
N ARG A 92 32.73 -25.01 28.09
CA ARG A 92 33.01 -26.12 29.03
C ARG A 92 32.94 -27.47 28.34
N ARG A 93 31.98 -27.67 27.43
CA ARG A 93 31.87 -28.92 26.68
C ARG A 93 33.01 -29.08 25.68
N LEU A 94 33.46 -27.99 25.06
CA LEU A 94 34.62 -27.99 24.17
C LEU A 94 35.89 -28.34 24.95
N GLU A 95 36.09 -27.69 26.10
CA GLU A 95 37.20 -27.96 27.02
C GLU A 95 37.23 -29.42 27.44
N PHE A 96 36.07 -29.99 27.84
CA PHE A 96 35.96 -31.41 28.14
C PHE A 96 36.33 -32.31 26.95
N LEU A 97 35.82 -32.02 25.74
CA LEU A 97 36.10 -32.84 24.56
C LEU A 97 37.56 -32.78 24.10
N LEU A 98 38.27 -31.72 24.45
CA LEU A 98 39.70 -31.55 24.18
C LEU A 98 40.57 -32.07 25.35
N SER A 99 39.98 -32.34 26.51
CA SER A 99 40.69 -32.83 27.69
C SER A 99 40.91 -34.35 27.63
N ASN A 100 41.88 -34.82 28.43
CA ASN A 100 42.16 -36.23 28.61
C ASN A 100 40.98 -37.00 29.24
N GLU A 101 40.05 -36.30 29.91
CA GLU A 101 38.85 -36.92 30.50
C GLU A 101 37.95 -37.51 29.43
N SER A 102 37.87 -36.88 28.26
CA SER A 102 37.10 -37.43 27.13
C SER A 102 37.68 -38.76 26.65
N VAL A 103 39.01 -38.91 26.66
CA VAL A 103 39.70 -40.15 26.30
C VAL A 103 39.42 -41.24 27.34
N TYR A 104 39.52 -40.90 28.63
CA TYR A 104 39.13 -41.84 29.68
C TYR A 104 37.67 -42.27 29.57
N GLN A 105 36.75 -41.33 29.28
CA GLN A 105 35.34 -41.65 29.05
C GLN A 105 35.16 -42.62 27.86
N GLN A 106 35.99 -42.52 26.82
CA GLN A 106 35.97 -43.48 25.72
C GLN A 106 36.42 -44.87 26.14
N MET A 107 37.48 -44.97 26.95
CA MET A 107 37.99 -46.25 27.46
C MET A 107 36.99 -46.97 28.37
N TYR A 108 36.17 -46.23 29.11
CA TYR A 108 35.14 -46.80 29.99
C TYR A 108 33.85 -47.25 29.27
N ASN A 109 33.65 -46.88 27.99
CA ASN A 109 32.47 -47.30 27.26
C ASN A 109 32.53 -48.79 26.91
N LYS A 110 31.45 -49.52 27.19
CA LYS A 110 31.35 -50.96 26.89
C LYS A 110 31.55 -51.20 25.38
N MET A 111 32.54 -52.01 25.04
CA MET A 111 32.72 -52.50 23.67
C MET A 111 31.56 -53.42 23.32
N TYR A 112 30.94 -53.20 22.15
CA TYR A 112 29.92 -54.12 21.65
C TYR A 112 30.59 -55.42 21.17
N ASN A 113 29.95 -56.55 21.46
CA ASN A 113 30.42 -57.86 21.02
C ASN A 113 30.52 -57.90 19.49
N GLY A 114 31.67 -58.35 18.96
CA GLY A 114 31.91 -58.48 17.51
C GLY A 114 32.56 -57.27 16.83
N ILE A 115 32.85 -56.19 17.56
CA ILE A 115 33.61 -55.04 17.03
C ILE A 115 35.08 -55.17 17.41
N THR A 116 35.97 -54.96 16.45
CA THR A 116 37.43 -54.94 16.74
C THR A 116 37.79 -53.71 17.57
N PRO A 117 38.80 -53.77 18.45
CA PRO A 117 39.24 -52.59 19.23
C PRO A 117 39.50 -51.36 18.36
N TYR A 118 40.12 -51.53 17.20
CA TYR A 118 40.37 -50.47 16.22
C TYR A 118 39.08 -49.82 15.67
N GLN A 119 38.05 -50.61 15.39
CA GLN A 119 36.75 -50.08 14.94
C GLN A 119 36.04 -49.33 16.07
N CYS A 120 36.13 -49.80 17.31
CA CYS A 120 35.62 -49.08 18.48
C CYS A 120 36.29 -47.71 18.63
N GLU A 121 37.63 -47.64 18.53
CA GLU A 121 38.39 -46.39 18.57
C GLU A 121 37.96 -45.43 17.44
N LEU A 122 37.82 -45.93 16.21
CA LEU A 122 37.38 -45.13 15.08
C LEU A 122 35.99 -44.53 15.29
N PHE A 123 35.00 -45.33 15.72
CA PHE A 123 33.65 -44.83 15.98
C PHE A 123 33.59 -43.81 17.12
N MET A 124 34.40 -44.03 18.17
CA MET A 124 34.54 -43.10 19.29
C MET A 124 35.15 -41.77 18.83
N TRP A 125 36.18 -41.82 17.99
CA TRP A 125 36.79 -40.65 17.37
C TRP A 125 35.82 -39.91 16.43
N GLU A 126 35.11 -40.61 15.56
CA GLU A 126 34.11 -40.02 14.67
C GLU A 126 32.98 -39.32 15.45
N ARG A 127 32.58 -39.88 16.59
CA ARG A 127 31.60 -39.26 17.49
C ARG A 127 32.16 -37.98 18.12
N GLN A 128 33.38 -38.01 18.66
CA GLN A 128 34.05 -36.81 19.18
C GLN A 128 34.15 -35.72 18.11
N MET A 129 34.60 -36.07 16.89
CA MET A 129 34.73 -35.12 15.79
C MET A 129 33.38 -34.55 15.34
N ARG A 130 32.31 -35.35 15.37
CA ARG A 130 30.94 -34.85 15.12
C ARG A 130 30.51 -33.86 16.19
N ASP A 131 30.77 -34.14 17.46
CA ASP A 131 30.37 -33.27 18.56
C ASP A 131 31.20 -31.98 18.59
N LEU A 132 32.51 -32.03 18.32
CA LEU A 132 33.35 -30.85 18.11
C LEU A 132 32.80 -29.97 16.98
N ARG A 133 32.48 -30.55 15.82
CA ARG A 133 31.88 -29.80 14.70
C ARG A 133 30.56 -29.13 15.06
N LYS A 134 29.71 -29.80 15.85
CA LYS A 134 28.44 -29.21 16.33
C LYS A 134 28.69 -28.01 17.23
N ILE A 135 29.65 -28.11 18.15
CA ILE A 135 30.00 -27.03 19.08
C ILE A 135 30.56 -25.83 18.33
N TYR A 136 31.52 -26.03 17.43
CA TYR A 136 32.05 -24.93 16.62
C TYR A 136 30.98 -24.28 15.73
N ARG A 137 30.08 -25.07 15.16
CA ARG A 137 28.94 -24.53 14.41
C ARG A 137 28.02 -23.70 15.31
N ALA A 138 27.76 -24.15 16.53
CA ALA A 138 26.94 -23.42 17.49
C ALA A 138 27.62 -22.10 17.91
N GLN A 139 28.90 -22.13 18.28
CA GLN A 139 29.69 -20.93 18.60
C GLN A 139 29.72 -19.94 17.43
N TYR A 140 29.90 -20.43 16.20
CA TYR A 140 29.81 -19.61 14.99
C TYR A 140 28.44 -18.95 14.84
N LEU A 141 27.35 -19.71 15.02
CA LEU A 141 25.99 -19.18 14.94
C LEU A 141 25.70 -18.15 16.03
N HIS A 142 26.23 -18.33 17.25
CA HIS A 142 26.16 -17.29 18.28
C HIS A 142 26.83 -16.00 17.82
N LYS A 143 28.09 -16.07 17.36
CA LYS A 143 28.82 -14.89 16.88
C LYS A 143 28.14 -14.23 15.68
N LEU A 144 27.61 -15.04 14.77
CA LEU A 144 26.85 -14.57 13.62
C LEU A 144 25.56 -13.85 14.06
N SER A 145 24.84 -14.40 15.05
CA SER A 145 23.63 -13.78 15.60
C SER A 145 23.94 -12.41 16.23
N GLU A 146 25.08 -12.25 16.89
CA GLU A 146 25.51 -10.99 17.49
C GLU A 146 25.81 -9.95 16.41
N VAL A 147 26.65 -10.29 15.44
CA VAL A 147 26.98 -9.38 14.33
C VAL A 147 25.71 -9.01 13.53
N THR A 148 24.80 -9.95 13.29
CA THR A 148 23.55 -9.65 12.57
C THR A 148 22.62 -8.73 13.37
N LYS A 149 22.57 -8.85 14.71
CA LYS A 149 21.82 -7.94 15.58
C LYS A 149 22.41 -6.52 15.53
N GLU A 150 23.73 -6.39 15.66
CA GLU A 150 24.41 -5.09 15.58
C GLU A 150 24.16 -4.39 14.24
N GLU A 151 24.31 -5.11 13.13
CA GLU A 151 24.07 -4.56 11.79
C GLU A 151 22.60 -4.20 11.58
N ARG A 152 21.68 -5.00 12.11
CA ARG A 152 20.24 -4.70 12.08
C ARG A 152 19.93 -3.42 12.87
N GLU A 153 20.52 -3.23 14.05
CA GLU A 153 20.34 -2.01 14.83
C GLU A 153 20.87 -0.78 14.12
N LYS A 154 22.03 -0.87 13.46
CA LYS A 154 22.56 0.21 12.61
C LYS A 154 21.61 0.56 11.48
N GLN A 155 21.06 -0.45 10.78
CA GLN A 155 20.06 -0.24 9.75
C GLN A 155 18.79 0.44 10.29
N ILE A 156 18.28 0.00 11.44
CA ILE A 156 17.11 0.60 12.08
C ILE A 156 17.38 2.07 12.45
N LYS A 157 18.54 2.37 13.05
CA LYS A 157 18.96 3.73 13.39
C LYS A 157 19.01 4.63 12.14
N LEU A 158 19.58 4.13 11.05
CA LEU A 158 19.64 4.85 9.78
C LEU A 158 18.23 5.10 9.20
N ILE A 159 17.34 4.11 9.26
CA ILE A 159 15.95 4.26 8.80
C ILE A 159 15.20 5.31 9.64
N LEU A 160 15.40 5.32 10.96
CA LEU A 160 14.79 6.33 11.83
C LEU A 160 15.30 7.73 11.52
N GLN A 161 16.62 7.91 11.40
CA GLN A 161 17.24 9.20 11.03
C GLN A 161 16.72 9.70 9.67
N THR A 162 16.68 8.84 8.65
CA THR A 162 16.18 9.24 7.33
C THR A 162 14.69 9.59 7.34
N ARG A 163 13.88 8.97 8.20
CA ARG A 163 12.47 9.34 8.39
C ARG A 163 12.32 10.70 9.07
N GLU A 164 13.09 10.95 10.11
CA GLU A 164 13.12 12.24 10.82
C GLU A 164 13.57 13.36 9.91
N ASP A 165 14.63 13.17 9.13
CA ASP A 165 15.11 14.16 8.17
C ASP A 165 14.08 14.47 7.08
N LYS A 166 13.41 13.44 6.56
CA LYS A 166 12.28 13.61 5.62
C LYS A 166 11.15 14.40 6.26
N ARG A 167 10.86 14.18 7.54
CA ARG A 167 9.84 14.93 8.29
C ARG A 167 10.23 16.39 8.47
N LYS A 168 11.43 16.67 8.97
CA LYS A 168 11.97 18.03 9.13
C LYS A 168 11.97 18.80 7.81
N ARG A 169 12.39 18.17 6.71
CA ARG A 169 12.34 18.78 5.37
C ARG A 169 10.91 19.16 4.96
N ARG A 170 9.92 18.31 5.24
CA ARG A 170 8.51 18.61 4.95
C ARG A 170 7.98 19.75 5.82
N GLU A 171 8.37 19.80 7.09
CA GLU A 171 8.01 20.88 8.01
C GLU A 171 8.59 22.22 7.53
N LEU A 172 9.88 22.27 7.20
CA LEU A 172 10.52 23.47 6.63
C LEU A 172 9.86 23.96 5.34
N ILE A 173 9.45 23.03 4.46
CA ILE A 173 8.73 23.40 3.23
C ILE A 173 7.36 24.00 3.57
N ARG A 174 6.63 23.42 4.54
CA ARG A 174 5.33 23.94 4.98
C ARG A 174 5.45 25.32 5.60
N GLU A 175 6.43 25.53 6.47
CA GLU A 175 6.71 26.82 7.10
C GLU A 175 6.99 27.89 6.05
N ARG A 176 7.87 27.59 5.08
CA ARG A 176 8.15 28.49 3.95
C ARG A 176 6.88 28.86 3.18
N VAL A 177 6.03 27.88 2.87
CA VAL A 177 4.76 28.14 2.16
C VAL A 177 3.80 29.00 3.00
N LEU A 178 3.74 28.80 4.32
CA LEU A 178 2.92 29.60 5.22
C LEU A 178 3.45 31.04 5.31
N GLU A 179 4.76 31.23 5.39
CA GLU A 179 5.40 32.55 5.36
C GLU A 179 5.14 33.28 4.05
N ASP A 180 5.27 32.60 2.91
CA ASP A 180 4.99 33.20 1.60
C ASP A 180 3.51 33.60 1.46
N LYS A 181 2.58 32.79 2.00
CA LYS A 181 1.15 33.15 2.07
C LYS A 181 0.92 34.38 2.95
N LYS A 182 1.56 34.46 4.12
CA LYS A 182 1.49 35.63 5.00
C LYS A 182 2.02 36.88 4.30
N ARG A 183 3.18 36.80 3.63
CA ARG A 183 3.77 37.91 2.86
C ARG A 183 2.83 38.39 1.75
N LYS A 184 2.23 37.46 0.98
CA LYS A 184 1.26 37.80 -0.08
C LYS A 184 0.00 38.46 0.48
N ALA A 185 -0.50 38.01 1.62
CA ALA A 185 -1.65 38.62 2.29
C ALA A 185 -1.33 40.07 2.72
N ILE A 186 -0.19 40.28 3.39
CA ILE A 186 0.27 41.62 3.81
C ILE A 186 0.42 42.55 2.61
N LEU A 187 1.00 42.07 1.50
CA LEU A 187 1.13 42.86 0.28
C LEU A 187 -0.22 43.23 -0.33
N LYS A 188 -1.18 42.29 -0.37
CA LYS A 188 -2.53 42.55 -0.87
C LYS A 188 -3.25 43.59 0.00
N ASP A 189 -3.12 43.49 1.31
CA ASP A 189 -3.72 44.44 2.25
C ASP A 189 -3.08 45.82 2.12
N ARG A 190 -1.75 45.90 2.00
CA ARG A 190 -1.03 47.14 1.73
C ARG A 190 -1.51 47.80 0.43
N LEU A 191 -1.62 47.05 -0.66
CA LEU A 191 -2.12 47.57 -1.94
C LEU A 191 -3.59 48.03 -1.84
N SER A 192 -4.41 47.32 -1.07
CA SER A 192 -5.80 47.72 -0.80
C SER A 192 -5.88 49.04 -0.02
N LEU A 193 -5.04 49.19 1.02
CA LEU A 193 -4.92 50.43 1.78
C LEU A 193 -4.43 51.58 0.90
N GLU A 194 -3.38 51.38 0.11
CA GLU A 194 -2.86 52.38 -0.82
C GLU A 194 -3.93 52.83 -1.84
N LYS A 195 -4.74 51.90 -2.38
CA LYS A 195 -5.87 52.23 -3.25
C LYS A 195 -6.92 53.09 -2.54
N LYS A 196 -7.32 52.73 -1.31
CA LYS A 196 -8.28 53.50 -0.51
C LYS A 196 -7.76 54.91 -0.18
N VAL A 197 -6.49 55.02 0.20
CA VAL A 197 -5.83 56.31 0.47
C VAL A 197 -5.74 57.16 -0.80
N THR A 198 -5.41 56.55 -1.94
CA THR A 198 -5.37 57.27 -3.23
C THR A 198 -6.76 57.76 -3.61
N GLN A 199 -7.80 56.92 -3.45
CA GLN A 199 -9.18 57.29 -3.72
C GLN A 199 -9.66 58.43 -2.81
N SER A 200 -9.34 58.40 -1.51
CA SER A 200 -9.70 59.48 -0.58
C SER A 200 -9.00 60.80 -0.93
N ILE A 201 -7.73 60.76 -1.35
CA ILE A 201 -7.02 61.92 -1.87
C ILE A 201 -7.69 62.48 -3.14
N LEU A 202 -8.11 61.60 -4.07
CA LEU A 202 -8.81 62.01 -5.28
C LEU A 202 -10.18 62.64 -4.97
N PHE A 203 -10.97 62.04 -4.07
CA PHE A 203 -12.23 62.63 -3.64
C PHE A 203 -12.05 63.97 -2.93
N LYS A 204 -11.00 64.13 -2.11
CA LYS A 204 -10.66 65.43 -1.51
C LYS A 204 -10.33 66.48 -2.57
N ARG A 205 -9.55 66.12 -3.60
CA ARG A 205 -9.24 67.02 -4.73
C ARG A 205 -10.51 67.42 -5.50
N GLN A 206 -11.39 66.47 -5.80
CA GLN A 206 -12.67 66.76 -6.47
C GLN A 206 -13.58 67.62 -5.60
N SER A 207 -13.68 67.34 -4.30
CA SER A 207 -14.46 68.13 -3.34
C SER A 207 -13.95 69.57 -3.30
N ASN A 208 -12.64 69.79 -3.16
CA ASN A 208 -12.05 71.13 -3.18
C ASN A 208 -12.35 71.88 -4.49
N ARG A 209 -12.31 71.21 -5.65
CA ARG A 209 -12.71 71.81 -6.92
C ARG A 209 -14.18 72.22 -6.92
N LYS A 210 -15.07 71.37 -6.41
CA LYS A 210 -16.51 71.69 -6.28
C LYS A 210 -16.74 72.87 -5.33
N ILE A 211 -16.07 72.89 -4.17
CA ILE A 211 -16.14 74.00 -3.21
C ILE A 211 -15.66 75.29 -3.86
N ASN A 212 -14.54 75.28 -4.59
CA ASN A 212 -14.05 76.45 -5.31
C ASN A 212 -15.03 76.93 -6.39
N ASN A 213 -15.65 76.00 -7.13
CA ASN A 213 -16.67 76.35 -8.13
C ASN A 213 -17.92 76.93 -7.48
N ILE A 214 -18.40 76.36 -6.38
CA ILE A 214 -19.54 76.89 -5.61
C ILE A 214 -19.20 78.28 -5.07
N TYR A 215 -18.00 78.47 -4.54
CA TYR A 215 -17.53 79.77 -4.06
C TYR A 215 -17.42 80.80 -5.20
N TRP A 216 -16.99 80.37 -6.39
CA TRP A 216 -16.97 81.23 -7.57
C TRP A 216 -18.38 81.59 -8.05
N LEU A 217 -19.30 80.62 -8.10
CA LEU A 217 -20.70 80.84 -8.42
C LEU A 217 -21.38 81.75 -7.41
N SER A 218 -21.14 81.57 -6.11
CA SER A 218 -21.68 82.45 -5.07
C SER A 218 -21.11 83.86 -5.16
N LYS A 219 -19.83 84.00 -5.54
CA LYS A 219 -19.22 85.30 -5.83
C LYS A 219 -19.85 85.97 -7.06
N LEU A 220 -20.20 85.21 -8.10
CA LEU A 220 -20.92 85.73 -9.26
C LEU A 220 -22.36 86.10 -8.91
N GLN A 221 -23.06 85.28 -8.13
CA GLN A 221 -24.43 85.54 -7.69
C GLN A 221 -24.50 86.82 -6.85
N ARG A 222 -23.56 87.00 -5.91
CA ARG A 222 -23.43 88.26 -5.16
C ARG A 222 -23.14 89.46 -6.07
N LYS A 223 -22.47 89.26 -7.21
CA LYS A 223 -22.21 90.33 -8.18
C LYS A 223 -23.41 90.58 -9.10
N SER A 224 -24.23 89.58 -9.38
CA SER A 224 -25.44 89.71 -10.22
C SER A 224 -26.66 90.23 -9.43
N GLU A 225 -26.63 90.15 -8.09
CA GLU A 225 -27.58 90.84 -7.20
C GLU A 225 -27.49 92.38 -7.29
N TYR A 226 -26.59 92.94 -8.13
CA TYR A 226 -26.47 94.37 -8.41
C TYR A 226 -26.93 94.70 -9.84
N THR A 227 -28.17 94.38 -10.19
CA THR A 227 -28.71 94.60 -11.55
C THR A 227 -29.48 95.90 -11.72
N ASP A 228 -29.93 96.56 -10.63
CA ASP A 228 -30.57 97.88 -10.68
C ASP A 228 -29.71 98.97 -10.03
N ALA A 229 -29.71 100.16 -10.65
CA ALA A 229 -28.93 101.32 -10.20
C ALA A 229 -29.45 101.94 -8.88
N GLU A 230 -30.70 101.66 -8.52
CA GLU A 230 -31.35 102.12 -7.27
C GLU A 230 -30.92 101.27 -6.06
N ASP A 231 -30.77 99.96 -6.21
CA ASP A 231 -30.38 99.01 -5.14
C ASP A 231 -28.93 99.21 -4.66
N PHE A 232 -28.07 99.78 -5.50
CA PHE A 232 -26.67 100.07 -5.14
C PHE A 232 -26.54 101.28 -4.20
N LYS A 233 -27.46 102.25 -4.29
CA LYS A 233 -27.48 103.46 -3.45
C LYS A 233 -28.00 103.16 -2.04
N GLU A 234 -29.08 102.39 -1.94
CA GLU A 234 -29.75 102.10 -0.66
C GLU A 234 -28.86 101.29 0.32
N LYS A 235 -28.00 100.41 -0.21
CA LYS A 235 -27.08 99.58 0.59
C LYS A 235 -25.72 100.21 0.87
N MET A 236 -25.28 101.20 0.09
CA MET A 236 -24.13 102.06 0.47
C MET A 236 -24.51 103.01 1.61
N GLU A 237 -25.75 103.53 1.61
CA GLU A 237 -26.23 104.42 2.67
C GLU A 237 -26.54 103.68 3.99
N THR A 238 -26.89 102.38 3.95
CA THR A 238 -27.11 101.57 5.17
C THR A 238 -25.87 100.83 5.69
N SER A 239 -24.81 100.67 4.89
CA SER A 239 -23.55 100.05 5.35
C SER A 239 -22.52 101.03 5.93
N GLY A 240 -22.90 102.30 6.08
CA GLY A 240 -22.14 103.32 6.81
C GLY A 240 -22.24 103.23 8.36
N ALA A 241 -23.00 102.28 8.91
CA ALA A 241 -23.15 102.14 10.36
C ALA A 241 -22.96 100.68 10.82
N VAL A 242 -21.99 100.52 11.73
CA VAL A 242 -21.72 99.36 12.61
C VAL A 242 -20.67 98.36 12.10
N ASP A 243 -19.43 98.70 12.44
CA ASP A 243 -18.33 97.77 12.70
C ASP A 243 -18.52 97.06 14.07
N THR A 244 -17.82 95.94 14.23
CA THR A 244 -17.55 95.11 15.44
C THR A 244 -18.49 93.95 15.76
N GLY A 245 -17.96 92.71 15.67
CA GLY A 245 -18.76 91.52 16.00
C GLY A 245 -18.08 90.15 15.93
N ARG A 246 -16.78 90.07 16.22
CA ARG A 246 -16.01 88.83 16.42
C ARG A 246 -16.64 87.92 17.50
N ARG A 247 -17.07 86.69 17.15
CA ARG A 247 -17.07 85.55 18.10
C ARG A 247 -16.99 84.21 17.37
N GLY A 248 -15.90 83.50 17.63
CA GLY A 248 -15.66 82.14 17.12
C GLY A 248 -16.42 81.09 17.91
N SER A 249 -16.54 79.90 17.31
CA SER A 249 -16.78 78.65 18.02
C SER A 249 -15.83 77.60 17.45
N THR A 250 -14.76 77.37 18.20
CA THR A 250 -13.92 76.18 18.17
C THR A 250 -14.58 75.06 18.96
N GLY A 251 -14.48 73.82 18.48
CA GLY A 251 -14.67 72.65 19.36
C GLY A 251 -15.01 71.34 18.66
N GLN A 252 -13.95 70.57 18.37
CA GLN A 252 -13.81 69.14 18.74
C GLN A 252 -14.88 68.16 18.20
N ALA A 253 -14.60 67.27 17.25
CA ALA A 253 -13.71 66.10 17.37
C ALA A 253 -13.83 65.37 18.72
N GLU A 254 -14.64 64.32 18.78
CA GLU A 254 -14.21 63.09 19.47
C GLU A 254 -15.04 61.86 19.09
N TYR A 255 -14.33 60.75 19.21
CA TYR A 255 -14.61 59.40 18.76
C TYR A 255 -15.25 58.57 19.89
N ASN A 256 -15.89 57.47 19.47
CA ASN A 256 -15.91 56.13 20.09
C ASN A 256 -17.03 55.68 21.05
N ALA A 257 -17.36 54.41 20.80
CA ALA A 257 -17.87 53.36 21.69
C ALA A 257 -19.35 53.45 22.08
N ARG A 258 -20.14 52.38 22.21
CA ARG A 258 -19.98 50.91 22.20
C ARG A 258 -21.43 50.36 22.07
N ALA A 259 -21.70 49.36 21.22
CA ALA A 259 -22.02 47.98 21.60
C ALA A 259 -23.21 47.84 22.60
N LYS A 260 -24.32 47.12 22.33
CA LYS A 260 -24.42 45.65 22.35
C LYS A 260 -25.90 45.17 22.27
N HIS A 261 -26.10 43.99 21.66
CA HIS A 261 -27.13 42.93 21.89
C HIS A 261 -28.62 43.31 21.68
N ALA A 262 -29.54 42.48 21.17
CA ALA A 262 -29.69 41.03 20.92
C ALA A 262 -30.68 40.88 19.72
N GLY A 263 -30.86 39.78 18.98
CA GLY A 263 -30.71 38.37 19.24
C GLY A 263 -32.07 37.66 19.02
N SER A 264 -32.17 36.89 17.93
CA SER A 264 -32.97 35.66 17.75
C SER A 264 -34.51 35.70 17.79
N MET A 265 -35.14 35.33 16.67
CA MET A 265 -36.16 34.29 16.62
C MET A 265 -36.20 33.63 15.23
N ALA A 266 -36.45 32.31 15.25
CA ALA A 266 -36.39 31.38 14.14
C ALA A 266 -37.79 30.97 13.65
N SER A 267 -37.94 30.70 12.35
CA SER A 267 -38.83 29.66 11.79
C SER A 267 -38.50 29.50 10.30
N LYS A 268 -37.97 28.36 9.85
CA LYS A 268 -38.66 27.15 9.34
C LYS A 268 -39.56 27.38 8.11
N SER A 269 -39.29 26.55 7.09
CA SER A 269 -40.06 26.20 5.89
C SER A 269 -39.89 27.05 4.62
N SER A 270 -39.06 26.55 3.70
CA SER A 270 -39.48 26.13 2.34
C SER A 270 -38.22 25.58 1.64
N ALA A 271 -38.15 24.26 1.58
CA ALA A 271 -37.25 23.54 0.70
C ALA A 271 -38.01 23.34 -0.61
N ASP A 272 -37.40 23.83 -1.68
CA ASP A 272 -37.65 23.61 -3.12
C ASP A 272 -37.54 24.96 -3.82
N GLU A 273 -36.72 25.03 -4.88
CA GLU A 273 -36.33 26.20 -5.68
C GLU A 273 -34.95 26.83 -5.42
N ASP A 274 -33.89 26.04 -5.20
CA ASP A 274 -32.52 26.55 -5.42
C ASP A 274 -31.49 25.47 -5.79
N THR A 275 -31.88 24.48 -6.61
CA THR A 275 -30.97 23.44 -7.14
C THR A 275 -30.24 23.83 -8.43
N LEU A 276 -30.50 25.02 -9.00
CA LEU A 276 -29.94 25.42 -10.30
C LEU A 276 -28.56 26.08 -10.26
N PHE A 277 -28.04 26.46 -9.09
CA PHE A 277 -26.74 27.18 -8.99
C PHE A 277 -25.78 26.60 -7.94
N ASN A 278 -25.80 25.28 -7.74
CA ASN A 278 -24.78 24.61 -6.94
C ASN A 278 -23.46 24.51 -7.73
N ARG A 279 -22.46 25.32 -7.38
CA ARG A 279 -21.17 25.47 -8.07
C ARG A 279 -20.22 24.25 -8.03
N ASN A 280 -20.70 23.08 -7.60
CA ASN A 280 -19.91 21.84 -7.49
C ASN A 280 -20.58 20.67 -8.23
N ILE A 281 -21.04 20.89 -9.47
CA ILE A 281 -21.53 19.79 -10.32
C ILE A 281 -20.34 19.25 -11.11
N SER A 282 -20.07 17.95 -11.01
CA SER A 282 -18.99 17.32 -11.80
C SER A 282 -19.32 17.39 -13.29
N THR A 283 -18.30 17.61 -14.12
CA THR A 283 -18.46 17.69 -15.57
C THR A 283 -19.10 16.43 -16.15
N SER A 284 -18.81 15.25 -15.57
CA SER A 284 -19.39 13.97 -15.94
C SER A 284 -20.91 13.89 -15.73
N ALA A 285 -21.46 14.54 -14.70
CA ALA A 285 -22.91 14.58 -14.47
C ALA A 285 -23.66 15.46 -15.49
N LEU A 286 -23.02 16.55 -15.94
CA LEU A 286 -23.58 17.43 -16.98
C LEU A 286 -23.66 16.73 -18.35
N TYR A 287 -22.65 15.93 -18.71
CA TYR A 287 -22.65 15.18 -19.97
C TYR A 287 -23.75 14.11 -20.02
N LYS A 288 -24.06 13.47 -18.89
CA LYS A 288 -25.12 12.45 -18.77
C LYS A 288 -26.52 13.07 -18.88
N HIS A 289 -26.73 14.26 -18.31
CA HIS A 289 -28.00 15.01 -18.45
C HIS A 289 -28.23 15.58 -19.86
N LEU A 290 -27.17 15.82 -20.63
CA LEU A 290 -27.24 16.30 -22.01
C LEU A 290 -27.35 15.16 -23.04
N GLY A 291 -27.45 13.90 -22.60
CA GLY A 291 -27.71 12.74 -23.47
C GLY A 291 -26.48 12.17 -24.18
N TYR A 292 -25.26 12.50 -23.74
CA TYR A 292 -24.03 11.90 -24.29
C TYR A 292 -23.63 10.63 -23.52
N GLU A 293 -23.24 9.57 -24.22
CA GLU A 293 -22.69 8.35 -23.61
C GLU A 293 -21.30 8.60 -23.01
N THR A 294 -21.24 8.80 -21.70
CA THR A 294 -19.97 8.78 -20.96
C THR A 294 -19.69 7.36 -20.46
N ARG A 295 -18.45 6.85 -20.64
CA ARG A 295 -17.99 5.63 -19.97
C ARG A 295 -18.14 5.78 -18.47
N ASP A 296 -18.90 4.90 -17.84
CA ASP A 296 -19.07 4.90 -16.39
C ASP A 296 -17.69 4.82 -15.71
N GLU A 297 -17.41 5.82 -14.86
CA GLU A 297 -16.26 5.77 -13.96
C GLU A 297 -16.46 4.55 -13.05
N LYS A 298 -15.47 3.64 -13.08
CA LYS A 298 -15.43 2.49 -12.19
C LYS A 298 -15.58 2.98 -10.75
N SER A 299 -16.72 2.69 -10.15
CA SER A 299 -16.91 2.83 -8.72
C SER A 299 -15.76 2.11 -8.02
N GLU A 300 -15.07 2.82 -7.14
CA GLU A 300 -14.15 2.18 -6.21
C GLU A 300 -14.97 1.17 -5.41
N ASN A 301 -14.61 -0.10 -5.55
CA ASN A 301 -15.16 -1.23 -4.81
C ASN A 301 -15.02 -0.98 -3.31
N THR A 302 -16.03 -0.39 -2.68
CA THR A 302 -16.38 -0.74 -1.30
C THR A 302 -17.12 -2.07 -1.37
N GLN A 303 -16.35 -3.12 -1.60
CA GLN A 303 -16.80 -4.49 -1.35
C GLN A 303 -17.09 -4.58 0.15
N ILE A 304 -18.35 -4.35 0.51
CA ILE A 304 -18.93 -4.74 1.78
C ILE A 304 -18.54 -6.20 1.97
N PHE A 305 -17.79 -6.49 3.04
CA PHE A 305 -17.36 -7.84 3.42
C PHE A 305 -18.58 -8.76 3.46
N LYS A 306 -18.83 -9.49 2.36
CA LYS A 306 -19.62 -10.71 2.40
C LYS A 306 -18.75 -11.70 3.16
N VAL A 307 -19.17 -12.08 4.36
CA VAL A 307 -18.58 -13.18 5.12
C VAL A 307 -18.61 -14.41 4.21
N ASP A 308 -17.45 -14.78 3.67
CA ASP A 308 -17.29 -15.97 2.86
C ASP A 308 -17.71 -17.18 3.69
N LYS A 309 -18.71 -17.91 3.22
CA LYS A 309 -19.13 -19.19 3.79
C LYS A 309 -18.09 -20.25 3.42
N ILE A 310 -16.91 -20.16 4.01
CA ILE A 310 -15.74 -21.05 3.84
C ILE A 310 -16.14 -22.52 4.00
N TYR A 311 -17.07 -22.80 4.91
CA TYR A 311 -17.69 -24.11 5.13
C TYR A 311 -18.28 -24.75 3.88
N ARG A 312 -18.94 -23.95 3.03
CA ARG A 312 -19.67 -24.46 1.87
C ARG A 312 -18.71 -24.83 0.74
N LYS A 313 -17.69 -24.00 0.56
CA LYS A 313 -16.64 -24.18 -0.45
C LYS A 313 -15.75 -25.38 -0.14
N LEU A 314 -15.52 -25.67 1.14
CA LEU A 314 -14.76 -26.83 1.59
C LEU A 314 -15.53 -28.14 1.47
N LEU A 315 -16.84 -28.11 1.70
CA LEU A 315 -17.71 -29.26 1.46
C LEU A 315 -17.79 -29.58 -0.04
N GLU A 316 -17.86 -28.54 -0.89
CA GLU A 316 -17.79 -28.66 -2.36
C GLU A 316 -16.46 -29.26 -2.84
N GLU A 317 -15.32 -28.79 -2.33
CA GLU A 317 -13.98 -29.33 -2.68
C GLU A 317 -13.76 -30.77 -2.18
N SER A 318 -14.46 -31.20 -1.12
CA SER A 318 -14.38 -32.59 -0.62
C SER A 318 -15.09 -33.62 -1.51
N PHE A 319 -16.03 -33.18 -2.35
CA PHE A 319 -16.79 -34.04 -3.27
C PHE A 319 -16.10 -34.26 -4.61
N GLU A 320 -15.12 -33.43 -4.98
CA GLU A 320 -14.40 -33.57 -6.25
C GLU A 320 -13.42 -34.76 -6.24
N PHE A 321 -13.17 -35.40 -5.09
CA PHE A 321 -12.08 -36.38 -4.94
C PHE A 321 -12.41 -37.65 -4.15
N LEU A 322 -13.62 -37.79 -3.60
CA LEU A 322 -14.04 -38.96 -2.82
C LEU A 322 -15.31 -39.57 -3.42
N ASP A 323 -15.15 -40.31 -4.52
CA ASP A 323 -16.24 -41.06 -5.18
C ASP A 323 -16.84 -42.17 -4.27
N GLU A 324 -16.20 -42.46 -3.14
CA GLU A 324 -16.63 -43.48 -2.15
C GLU A 324 -17.93 -43.13 -1.41
N ASP A 325 -18.40 -41.87 -1.45
CA ASP A 325 -19.70 -41.46 -0.88
C ASP A 325 -20.90 -41.91 -1.77
N GLU A 326 -20.68 -42.23 -3.07
CA GLU A 326 -21.74 -42.77 -3.95
C GLU A 326 -22.12 -44.22 -3.60
N GLU A 327 -21.14 -45.04 -3.19
CA GLU A 327 -21.38 -46.46 -2.88
C GLU A 327 -22.10 -46.67 -1.54
N LYS A 328 -21.92 -45.78 -0.56
CA LYS A 328 -22.38 -46.00 0.82
C LYS A 328 -23.79 -45.46 1.10
N TYR A 329 -24.27 -44.48 0.33
CA TYR A 329 -25.58 -43.83 0.53
C TYR A 329 -26.58 -44.05 -0.62
N GLY A 330 -26.23 -44.88 -1.60
CA GLY A 330 -27.14 -45.47 -2.59
C GLY A 330 -27.10 -44.81 -3.99
N PRO A 331 -27.43 -45.57 -5.05
CA PRO A 331 -27.40 -45.08 -6.42
C PRO A 331 -28.56 -44.10 -6.70
N MET A 332 -28.23 -42.85 -7.00
CA MET A 332 -29.20 -41.82 -7.40
C MET A 332 -29.55 -41.91 -8.90
N ASN A 333 -30.19 -43.00 -9.32
CA ASN A 333 -30.77 -43.15 -10.66
C ASN A 333 -31.94 -42.20 -10.96
N HIS A 334 -32.29 -41.28 -10.03
CA HIS A 334 -33.43 -40.36 -10.17
C HIS A 334 -33.06 -38.89 -10.39
N LEU A 335 -31.77 -38.53 -10.49
CA LEU A 335 -31.35 -37.13 -10.66
C LEU A 335 -30.53 -36.85 -11.94
N GLU A 336 -30.36 -37.85 -12.82
CA GLU A 336 -29.63 -37.65 -14.09
C GLU A 336 -30.40 -36.79 -15.12
N ASN A 337 -31.69 -36.52 -14.91
CA ASN A 337 -32.54 -35.87 -15.92
C ASN A 337 -32.76 -34.37 -15.75
N GLU A 338 -32.16 -33.70 -14.76
CA GLU A 338 -32.23 -32.24 -14.65
C GLU A 338 -30.83 -31.62 -14.53
N GLY A 339 -30.48 -30.78 -15.51
CA GLY A 339 -29.11 -30.39 -15.84
C GLY A 339 -28.30 -29.79 -14.68
N ASN A 340 -26.99 -30.09 -14.70
CA ASN A 340 -25.90 -29.46 -13.94
C ASN A 340 -26.29 -28.93 -12.54
N VAL A 341 -26.89 -29.79 -11.71
CA VAL A 341 -27.03 -29.51 -10.27
C VAL A 341 -25.64 -29.31 -9.69
N THR A 342 -25.38 -28.10 -9.19
CA THR A 342 -24.07 -27.75 -8.62
C THR A 342 -23.77 -28.63 -7.41
N HIS A 343 -22.51 -28.98 -7.16
CA HIS A 343 -22.11 -29.84 -6.00
C HIS A 343 -22.66 -29.31 -4.66
N LYS A 344 -22.86 -27.98 -4.59
CA LYS A 344 -23.51 -27.26 -3.51
C LYS A 344 -24.97 -27.65 -3.25
N GLU A 345 -25.74 -27.81 -4.31
CA GLU A 345 -27.14 -28.22 -4.25
C GLU A 345 -27.22 -29.71 -3.91
N ARG A 346 -26.31 -30.53 -4.46
CA ARG A 346 -26.21 -31.97 -4.10
C ARG A 346 -25.90 -32.18 -2.61
N ALA A 347 -24.88 -31.51 -2.08
CA ALA A 347 -24.52 -31.61 -0.67
C ALA A 347 -25.62 -31.08 0.26
N HIS A 348 -26.35 -30.04 -0.16
CA HIS A 348 -27.49 -29.54 0.60
C HIS A 348 -28.62 -30.58 0.63
N ILE A 349 -28.93 -31.22 -0.51
CA ILE A 349 -29.96 -32.26 -0.56
C ILE A 349 -29.58 -33.44 0.34
N LEU A 350 -28.33 -33.90 0.26
CA LEU A 350 -27.87 -35.09 0.99
C LEU A 350 -27.75 -34.89 2.51
N TYR A 351 -27.28 -33.72 2.96
CA TYR A 351 -26.92 -33.51 4.38
C TYR A 351 -27.78 -32.49 5.12
N SER A 352 -28.80 -31.90 4.47
CA SER A 352 -29.74 -30.98 5.14
C SER A 352 -30.52 -31.65 6.28
N SER A 353 -30.80 -32.94 6.15
CA SER A 353 -31.52 -33.74 7.13
C SER A 353 -30.67 -34.23 8.30
N PHE A 354 -29.35 -34.06 8.25
CA PHE A 354 -28.45 -34.58 9.28
C PHE A 354 -28.56 -33.75 10.55
N THR A 355 -28.65 -34.44 11.68
CA THR A 355 -28.51 -33.84 13.00
C THR A 355 -27.08 -33.32 13.20
N ASP A 356 -26.92 -32.39 14.14
CA ASP A 356 -25.61 -31.79 14.41
C ASP A 356 -24.58 -32.84 14.91
N GLU A 357 -25.03 -33.90 15.58
CA GLU A 357 -24.20 -35.03 15.99
C GLU A 357 -23.77 -35.90 14.80
N GLU A 358 -24.66 -36.15 13.84
CA GLU A 358 -24.35 -36.88 12.61
C GLU A 358 -23.40 -36.12 11.71
N LYS A 359 -23.51 -34.78 11.65
CA LYS A 359 -22.55 -33.92 10.93
C LYS A 359 -21.15 -34.02 11.55
N ILE A 360 -21.03 -34.06 12.88
CA ILE A 360 -19.75 -34.23 13.56
C ILE A 360 -19.17 -35.62 13.26
N LYS A 361 -19.99 -36.68 13.33
CA LYS A 361 -19.54 -38.05 13.01
C LYS A 361 -19.04 -38.16 11.57
N LEU A 362 -19.75 -37.54 10.62
CA LEU A 362 -19.33 -37.51 9.22
C LEU A 362 -18.02 -36.74 9.02
N LEU A 363 -17.79 -35.64 9.76
CA LEU A 363 -16.50 -34.95 9.75
C LEU A 363 -15.38 -35.85 10.29
N ASP A 364 -15.63 -36.60 11.36
CA ASP A 364 -14.65 -37.52 11.93
C ASP A 364 -14.30 -38.68 11.00
N ASP A 365 -15.30 -39.25 10.32
CA ASP A 365 -15.10 -40.28 9.31
C ASP A 365 -14.28 -39.73 8.13
N LYS A 366 -14.56 -38.49 7.68
CA LYS A 366 -13.81 -37.84 6.60
C LYS A 366 -12.37 -37.49 6.99
N ILE A 367 -12.14 -37.04 8.22
CA ILE A 367 -10.79 -36.82 8.76
C ILE A 367 -10.02 -38.14 8.83
N ALA A 368 -10.67 -39.23 9.25
CA ALA A 368 -10.05 -40.56 9.31
C ALA A 368 -9.67 -41.08 7.91
N ILE A 369 -10.55 -40.93 6.91
CA ILE A 369 -10.28 -41.32 5.52
C ILE A 369 -9.11 -40.50 4.95
N LEU A 370 -9.10 -39.18 5.16
CA LEU A 370 -8.00 -38.32 4.71
C LEU A 370 -6.68 -38.67 5.38
N THR A 371 -6.70 -39.01 6.67
CA THR A 371 -5.48 -39.41 7.41
C THR A 371 -4.92 -40.70 6.85
N LYS A 372 -5.76 -41.70 6.55
CA LYS A 372 -5.35 -42.94 5.87
C LYS A 372 -4.78 -42.69 4.48
N LYS A 373 -5.44 -41.85 3.66
CA LYS A 373 -4.94 -41.49 2.32
C LYS A 373 -3.61 -40.74 2.36
N ILE A 374 -3.39 -39.88 3.37
CA ILE A 374 -2.10 -39.20 3.60
C ILE A 374 -1.02 -40.23 3.97
N GLU A 375 -1.32 -41.16 4.86
CA GLU A 375 -0.38 -42.22 5.24
C GLU A 375 0.00 -43.09 4.04
N GLU A 376 -0.98 -43.62 3.29
CA GLU A 376 -0.77 -44.43 2.08
C GLU A 376 0.09 -43.70 1.03
N GLN A 377 -0.21 -42.43 0.75
CA GLN A 377 0.56 -41.63 -0.21
C GLN A 377 1.93 -41.22 0.30
N SER A 378 2.10 -41.07 1.63
CA SER A 378 3.41 -40.79 2.24
C SER A 378 4.37 -41.99 2.13
N TYR A 379 3.84 -43.21 2.14
CA TYR A 379 4.61 -44.44 1.94
C TYR A 379 4.93 -44.72 0.47
N ALA A 380 4.07 -44.26 -0.46
CA ALA A 380 4.32 -44.33 -1.90
C ALA A 380 5.39 -43.32 -2.34
N LYS A 381 6.68 -43.67 -2.16
CA LYS A 381 7.84 -42.89 -2.64
C LYS A 381 7.80 -42.72 -4.18
N GLY A 382 7.09 -41.73 -4.69
CA GLY A 382 7.14 -41.40 -6.11
C GLY A 382 6.08 -40.46 -6.68
N MET A 383 4.97 -40.16 -5.98
CA MET A 383 3.95 -39.24 -6.52
C MET A 383 4.19 -37.78 -6.11
N ASP A 384 3.73 -36.87 -6.97
CA ASP A 384 3.90 -35.43 -6.85
C ASP A 384 3.48 -34.91 -5.46
N ASN A 385 4.43 -34.37 -4.70
CA ASN A 385 4.25 -33.79 -3.35
C ASN A 385 3.09 -32.77 -3.25
N ASN A 386 2.58 -32.27 -4.37
CA ASN A 386 1.48 -31.32 -4.43
C ASN A 386 0.14 -31.95 -3.97
N ASN A 387 -0.11 -33.24 -4.26
CA ASN A 387 -1.35 -33.89 -3.86
C ASN A 387 -1.38 -34.17 -2.35
N ILE A 388 -0.26 -34.63 -1.78
CA ILE A 388 -0.13 -34.90 -0.33
C ILE A 388 -0.34 -33.61 0.48
N MET A 389 0.29 -32.51 0.05
CA MET A 389 0.13 -31.21 0.72
C MET A 389 -1.32 -30.72 0.67
N PHE A 390 -2.06 -31.01 -0.41
CA PHE A 390 -3.48 -30.69 -0.52
C PHE A 390 -4.33 -31.48 0.49
N TYR A 391 -4.13 -32.79 0.63
CA TYR A 391 -4.86 -33.60 1.63
C TYR A 391 -4.60 -33.13 3.07
N ILE A 392 -3.35 -32.75 3.38
CA ILE A 392 -3.01 -32.19 4.69
C ILE A 392 -3.77 -30.88 4.94
N GLN A 393 -3.78 -29.98 3.95
CA GLN A 393 -4.53 -28.72 4.06
C GLN A 393 -6.04 -28.94 4.19
N LEU A 394 -6.59 -29.94 3.51
CA LEU A 394 -8.00 -30.27 3.60
C LEU A 394 -8.35 -30.85 4.98
N ARG A 395 -7.53 -31.78 5.49
CA ARG A 395 -7.66 -32.32 6.85
C ARG A 395 -7.63 -31.23 7.91
N ASP A 396 -6.61 -30.37 7.88
CA ASP A 396 -6.44 -29.29 8.86
C ASP A 396 -7.64 -28.32 8.85
N LYS A 397 -8.21 -28.06 7.67
CA LYS A 397 -9.42 -27.23 7.54
C LYS A 397 -10.67 -27.93 8.08
N LEU A 398 -10.82 -29.24 7.88
CA LEU A 398 -11.93 -30.00 8.45
C LEU A 398 -11.83 -30.08 9.97
N GLU A 399 -10.64 -30.30 10.53
CA GLU A 399 -10.39 -30.25 11.98
C GLU A 399 -10.71 -28.87 12.57
N ALA A 400 -10.23 -27.80 11.93
CA ALA A 400 -10.55 -26.43 12.35
C ALA A 400 -12.05 -26.14 12.27
N SER A 401 -12.74 -26.68 11.27
CA SER A 401 -14.19 -26.55 11.15
C SER A 401 -14.91 -27.25 12.31
N LYS A 402 -14.55 -28.51 12.59
CA LYS A 402 -15.09 -29.27 13.73
C LYS A 402 -14.89 -28.50 15.04
N GLN A 403 -13.68 -28.00 15.27
CA GLN A 403 -13.37 -27.25 16.48
C GLN A 403 -14.19 -25.97 16.60
N ALA A 404 -14.31 -25.18 15.53
CA ALA A 404 -15.16 -23.98 15.53
C ALA A 404 -16.64 -24.31 15.79
N PHE A 405 -17.14 -25.44 15.27
CA PHE A 405 -18.51 -25.87 15.54
C PHE A 405 -18.73 -26.25 17.01
N LEU A 406 -17.77 -26.97 17.61
CA LEU A 406 -17.81 -27.32 19.02
C LEU A 406 -17.72 -26.08 19.93
N GLU A 407 -16.86 -25.12 19.59
CA GLU A 407 -16.72 -23.85 20.29
C GLU A 407 -18.00 -23.02 20.23
N THR A 408 -18.63 -22.88 19.05
CA THR A 408 -19.91 -22.16 18.92
C THR A 408 -21.05 -22.87 19.66
N SER A 409 -21.07 -24.20 19.68
CA SER A 409 -22.04 -24.98 20.44
C SER A 409 -21.84 -24.82 21.95
N TYR A 410 -20.59 -24.80 22.41
CA TYR A 410 -20.24 -24.52 23.80
C TYR A 410 -20.66 -23.10 24.21
N LEU A 411 -20.31 -22.08 23.41
CA LEU A 411 -20.70 -20.70 23.67
C LEU A 411 -22.23 -20.52 23.73
N LYS A 412 -22.99 -21.20 22.85
CA LYS A 412 -24.46 -21.20 22.91
C LYS A 412 -25.02 -21.86 24.17
N LYS A 413 -24.33 -22.86 24.73
CA LYS A 413 -24.72 -23.47 26.01
C LYS A 413 -24.45 -22.52 27.17
N VAL A 414 -23.26 -21.91 27.21
CA VAL A 414 -22.88 -20.92 28.24
C VAL A 414 -23.83 -19.72 28.24
N ILE A 415 -24.17 -19.16 27.07
CA ILE A 415 -25.09 -18.02 26.95
C ILE A 415 -26.54 -18.37 27.34
N LYS A 416 -26.92 -19.66 27.37
CA LYS A 416 -28.26 -20.11 27.79
C LYS A 416 -28.37 -20.36 29.30
N GLU A 417 -27.24 -20.46 30.01
CA GLU A 417 -27.18 -20.67 31.46
C GLU A 417 -27.09 -19.36 32.25
N ASP A 418 -26.83 -18.24 31.56
CA ASP A 418 -27.08 -16.85 32.03
C ASP A 418 -28.49 -16.40 31.59
#